data_AF-A0A3S6QML3-F1
#
_entry.id   AF-A0A3S6QML3-F1
#
_cell.length_a   1.000
_cell.length_b   1.000
_cell.length_c   1.000
_cell.angle_alpha   90.00
_cell.angle_beta   90.00
_cell.angle_gamma   90.00
#
_symmetry.space_group_name_H-M   'P 1'
#
loop_
_entity.id
_entity.type
_entity.pdbx_description
1 polymer ?
#
loop_
_entity_poly.entity_id
_entity_poly.type
_entity_poly.pdbx_seq_one_letter_code
_entity_poly.pdbx_strand_id
1 'polypeptide(L)'
;MSKNLLKASYGEIGKILTKKNIYRYAFNIGVASSLKLFKRLGGSAVLILFFGTMSYTLGIIAANARFLDDLSDIHYISVDAFKAYIRTAIYIKVLVKAVWGIYMLMSFLLIFPKKNFARQLFFGTLTMVSCGILLCSILIPMCFGLTYGGFGPVGFILQSLLACYFIFSAFRGSVISLKRDLYGASDASSAKGISLKVLCCILLSMVVVIMLNQYLFKIGHPLDSSVYSLIYGWGVLVWSIAVVIVIKMVFRQTVSTYYFAKYDEQFRESLHFSDEEWYGRRKARRLKKKANKRKRDSHE
;
A
#
# COMPACT_ATOMS: atom_id res chain seq x y z
N MET A 1 -30.96 -5.81 0.74
CA MET A 1 -30.04 -6.79 1.38
C MET A 1 -28.60 -6.34 1.10
N SER A 2 -27.88 -5.81 2.09
CA SER A 2 -26.50 -5.30 1.90
C SER A 2 -25.57 -6.45 1.50
N LYS A 3 -25.23 -6.55 0.21
CA LYS A 3 -24.30 -7.58 -0.28
C LYS A 3 -22.88 -7.28 0.23
N ASN A 4 -22.21 -8.32 0.73
CA ASN A 4 -20.83 -8.24 1.20
C ASN A 4 -19.85 -8.19 0.01
N LEU A 5 -18.80 -7.37 0.13
CA LEU A 5 -17.82 -7.11 -0.94
C LEU A 5 -17.13 -8.39 -1.46
N LEU A 6 -17.02 -9.44 -0.63
CA LEU A 6 -16.37 -10.72 -0.94
C LEU A 6 -17.33 -11.82 -1.44
N LYS A 7 -18.62 -11.50 -1.61
CA LYS A 7 -19.67 -12.41 -2.08
C LYS A 7 -20.23 -12.05 -3.46
N ALA A 8 -19.53 -11.22 -4.25
CA ALA A 8 -19.94 -10.92 -5.62
C ALA A 8 -19.87 -12.18 -6.50
N SER A 9 -20.86 -12.33 -7.36
CA SER A 9 -20.94 -13.40 -8.37
C SER A 9 -20.09 -13.06 -9.59
N TYR A 10 -19.82 -14.07 -10.42
CA TYR A 10 -19.07 -13.90 -11.67
C TYR A 10 -19.71 -12.85 -12.61
N GLY A 11 -21.04 -12.87 -12.76
CA GLY A 11 -21.74 -11.91 -13.61
C GLY A 11 -21.65 -10.45 -13.12
N GLU A 12 -21.53 -10.23 -11.81
CA GLU A 12 -21.37 -8.89 -11.23
C GLU A 12 -19.94 -8.38 -11.43
N ILE A 13 -18.92 -9.20 -11.16
CA ILE A 13 -17.51 -8.79 -11.35
C ILE A 13 -17.13 -8.70 -12.83
N GLY A 14 -17.72 -9.53 -13.70
CA GLY A 14 -17.46 -9.55 -15.14
C GLY A 14 -17.77 -8.22 -15.83
N LYS A 15 -18.69 -7.42 -15.28
CA LYS A 15 -19.00 -6.06 -15.77
C LYS A 15 -17.84 -5.08 -15.58
N ILE A 16 -17.02 -5.27 -14.54
CA ILE A 16 -15.89 -4.40 -14.21
C ILE A 16 -14.59 -4.97 -14.78
N LEU A 17 -14.43 -6.29 -14.73
CA LEU A 17 -13.18 -6.95 -15.03
C LEU A 17 -13.09 -7.37 -16.51
N THR A 18 -12.64 -6.44 -17.34
CA THR A 18 -12.33 -6.69 -18.76
C THR A 18 -10.87 -7.12 -18.94
N LYS A 19 -10.56 -7.76 -20.07
CA LYS A 19 -9.18 -8.13 -20.45
C LYS A 19 -8.22 -6.93 -20.41
N LYS A 20 -8.69 -5.74 -20.83
CA LYS A 20 -7.95 -4.47 -20.74
C LYS A 20 -7.59 -4.10 -19.29
N ASN A 21 -8.54 -4.20 -18.37
CA ASN A 21 -8.32 -3.89 -16.96
C ASN A 21 -7.35 -4.88 -16.31
N ILE A 22 -7.45 -6.17 -16.65
CA ILE A 22 -6.53 -7.20 -16.18
C ILE A 22 -5.09 -6.90 -16.63
N TYR A 23 -4.89 -6.56 -17.90
CA TYR A 23 -3.56 -6.20 -18.41
C TYR A 23 -3.04 -4.90 -17.80
N ARG A 24 -3.90 -3.90 -17.54
CA ARG A 24 -3.53 -2.69 -16.79
C ARG A 24 -3.04 -3.04 -15.38
N TYR A 25 -3.71 -3.94 -14.68
CA TYR A 25 -3.23 -4.40 -13.36
C TYR A 25 -1.91 -5.15 -13.45
N ALA A 26 -1.74 -6.00 -14.47
CA ALA A 26 -0.49 -6.69 -14.72
C ALA A 26 0.67 -5.74 -15.01
N PHE A 27 0.41 -4.66 -15.73
CA PHE A 27 1.36 -3.58 -15.99
C PHE A 27 1.73 -2.83 -14.70
N ASN A 28 0.75 -2.45 -13.87
CA ASN A 28 1.00 -1.77 -12.60
C ASN A 28 1.85 -2.60 -11.62
N ILE A 29 1.70 -3.92 -11.63
CA ILE A 29 2.50 -4.86 -10.82
C ILE A 29 3.88 -5.11 -11.47
N GLY A 30 4.00 -4.80 -12.76
CA GLY A 30 5.23 -4.94 -13.53
C GLY A 30 5.71 -6.39 -13.56
N VAL A 31 6.98 -6.58 -13.22
CA VAL A 31 7.69 -7.86 -13.35
C VAL A 31 7.08 -8.97 -12.50
N ALA A 32 6.42 -8.62 -11.38
CA ALA A 32 5.79 -9.57 -10.48
C ALA A 32 4.55 -10.28 -11.07
N SER A 33 3.94 -9.76 -12.14
CA SER A 33 2.84 -10.42 -12.86
C SER A 33 3.33 -11.42 -13.92
N SER A 34 4.63 -11.44 -14.22
CA SER A 34 5.17 -12.25 -15.32
C SER A 34 5.16 -13.74 -14.99
N LEU A 35 4.88 -14.59 -15.99
CA LEU A 35 5.06 -16.04 -15.91
C LEU A 35 6.46 -16.51 -16.36
N LYS A 36 7.30 -15.61 -16.88
CA LYS A 36 8.67 -15.95 -17.35
C LYS A 36 9.63 -16.05 -16.16
N LEU A 37 10.35 -17.18 -16.05
CA LEU A 37 11.26 -17.45 -14.94
C LEU A 37 12.30 -16.35 -14.72
N PHE A 38 13.04 -15.96 -15.76
CA PHE A 38 14.08 -14.91 -15.65
C PHE A 38 13.52 -13.55 -15.24
N LYS A 39 12.34 -13.19 -15.74
CA LYS A 39 11.66 -11.97 -15.31
C LYS A 39 11.31 -12.05 -13.82
N ARG A 40 10.73 -13.16 -13.38
CA ARG A 40 10.35 -13.35 -11.96
C ARG A 40 11.56 -13.37 -11.04
N LEU A 41 12.64 -14.03 -11.44
CA LEU A 41 13.88 -14.08 -10.67
C LEU A 41 14.52 -12.68 -10.56
N GLY A 42 14.63 -11.95 -11.67
CA GLY A 42 15.13 -10.57 -11.66
C GLY A 42 14.22 -9.62 -10.88
N GLY A 43 12.90 -9.72 -11.05
CA GLY A 43 11.91 -8.90 -10.33
C GLY A 43 11.93 -9.14 -8.83
N SER A 44 11.92 -10.41 -8.40
CA SER A 44 12.08 -10.78 -6.99
C SER A 44 13.43 -10.34 -6.44
N ALA A 45 14.52 -10.45 -7.21
CA ALA A 45 15.83 -9.97 -6.78
C ALA A 45 15.83 -8.46 -6.52
N VAL A 46 15.23 -7.64 -7.38
CA VAL A 46 15.09 -6.19 -7.14
C VAL A 46 14.25 -5.91 -5.90
N LEU A 47 13.12 -6.60 -5.73
CA LEU A 47 12.25 -6.42 -4.57
C LEU A 47 12.98 -6.76 -3.25
N ILE A 48 13.72 -7.87 -3.23
CA ILE A 48 14.46 -8.33 -2.04
C ILE A 48 15.70 -7.46 -1.80
N LEU A 49 16.55 -7.28 -2.81
CA LEU A 49 17.85 -6.65 -2.67
C LEU A 49 17.77 -5.13 -2.55
N PHE A 50 16.86 -4.47 -3.26
CA PHE A 50 16.73 -3.02 -3.19
C PHE A 50 15.74 -2.63 -2.09
N PHE A 51 14.46 -2.95 -2.28
CA PHE A 51 13.43 -2.54 -1.33
C PHE A 51 13.55 -3.24 0.02
N GLY A 52 13.89 -4.53 0.04
CA GLY A 52 14.09 -5.29 1.28
C GLY A 52 15.27 -4.78 2.11
N THR A 53 16.43 -4.51 1.52
CA THR A 53 17.61 -4.02 2.27
C THR A 53 17.44 -2.55 2.69
N MET A 54 16.91 -1.69 1.82
CA MET A 54 16.67 -0.28 2.15
C MET A 54 15.67 -0.15 3.31
N SER A 55 14.55 -0.88 3.26
CA SER A 55 13.54 -0.84 4.32
C SER A 55 14.06 -1.44 5.64
N TYR A 56 14.93 -2.46 5.58
CA TYR A 56 15.58 -3.00 6.77
C TYR A 56 16.52 -1.95 7.41
N THR A 57 17.31 -1.26 6.58
CA THR A 57 18.26 -0.25 7.05
C THR A 57 17.54 0.93 7.67
N LEU A 58 16.60 1.54 6.94
CA LEU A 58 15.86 2.73 7.37
C LEU A 58 14.88 2.44 8.51
N GLY A 59 14.27 1.26 8.53
CA GLY A 59 13.20 0.92 9.48
C GLY A 59 13.67 0.19 10.74
N ILE A 60 14.77 -0.58 10.67
CA ILE A 60 15.20 -1.48 11.75
C ILE A 60 16.59 -1.13 12.26
N ILE A 61 17.58 -0.92 11.38
CA ILE A 61 18.94 -0.57 11.81
C ILE A 61 18.96 0.83 12.39
N ALA A 62 18.33 1.81 11.73
CA ALA A 62 18.26 3.19 12.22
C ALA A 62 17.62 3.30 13.62
N ALA A 63 16.66 2.42 13.94
CA ALA A 63 16.04 2.35 15.27
C ALA A 63 16.97 1.78 16.37
N ASN A 64 18.04 1.05 16.01
CA ASN A 64 19.00 0.46 16.94
C ASN A 64 20.31 1.22 17.03
N ALA A 65 20.55 2.11 16.08
CA ALA A 65 21.72 2.96 16.12
C ALA A 65 21.63 3.86 17.35
N ARG A 66 22.73 3.90 18.12
CA ARG A 66 22.85 4.66 19.37
C ARG A 66 23.04 6.15 19.11
N PHE A 67 22.20 6.74 18.26
CA PHE A 67 22.28 8.16 17.91
C PHE A 67 21.99 9.10 19.10
N LEU A 68 21.52 8.57 20.22
CA LEU A 68 21.32 9.34 21.45
C LEU A 68 22.58 9.48 22.30
N ASP A 69 23.60 8.66 22.05
CA ASP A 69 24.83 8.65 22.86
C ASP A 69 25.83 9.73 22.41
N ASP A 70 25.73 10.21 21.16
CA ASP A 70 26.59 11.25 20.61
C ASP A 70 25.82 12.25 19.74
N LEU A 71 25.11 13.16 20.43
CA LEU A 71 24.40 14.29 19.81
C LEU A 71 25.32 15.50 19.57
N SER A 72 26.60 15.42 19.94
CA SER A 72 27.51 16.57 20.02
C SER A 72 28.10 16.98 18.67
N ASP A 73 28.31 16.02 17.77
CA ASP A 73 28.97 16.24 16.47
C ASP A 73 28.01 16.30 15.26
N ILE A 74 26.69 16.19 15.46
CA ILE A 74 25.72 16.12 14.36
C ILE A 74 24.79 17.33 14.36
N HIS A 75 24.85 18.11 13.27
CA HIS A 75 23.97 19.26 13.03
C HIS A 75 22.56 18.79 12.61
N TYR A 76 21.65 18.65 13.58
CA TYR A 76 20.25 18.32 13.31
C TYR A 76 19.39 19.57 13.09
N ILE A 77 18.35 19.46 12.24
CA ILE A 77 17.35 20.53 12.00
C ILE A 77 16.64 20.91 13.32
N SER A 78 16.41 19.93 14.18
CA SER A 78 15.93 20.10 15.56
C SER A 78 16.29 18.86 16.37
N VAL A 79 16.94 19.06 17.52
CA VAL A 79 17.28 18.00 18.46
C VAL A 79 16.04 17.28 18.97
N ASP A 80 14.95 18.01 19.19
CA ASP A 80 13.69 17.44 19.69
C ASP A 80 12.95 16.64 18.62
N ALA A 81 12.96 17.10 17.36
CA ALA A 81 12.45 16.31 16.25
C ALA A 81 13.22 15.01 16.08
N PHE A 82 14.53 15.05 16.23
CA PHE A 82 15.38 13.86 16.13
C PHE A 82 15.17 12.89 17.30
N LYS A 83 15.09 13.39 18.54
CA LYS A 83 14.73 12.56 19.72
C LYS A 83 13.36 11.91 19.54
N ALA A 84 12.37 12.65 19.04
CA ALA A 84 11.04 12.13 18.75
C ALA A 84 11.06 11.07 17.62
N TYR A 85 11.86 11.28 16.58
CA TYR A 85 12.10 10.31 15.51
C TYR A 85 12.63 8.98 16.08
N ILE A 86 13.73 9.02 16.83
CA ILE A 86 14.37 7.82 17.40
C ILE A 86 13.40 7.09 18.35
N ARG A 87 12.75 7.83 19.24
CA ARG A 87 11.78 7.26 20.18
C ARG A 87 10.62 6.58 19.45
N THR A 88 10.06 7.23 18.42
CA THR A 88 9.00 6.64 17.60
C THR A 88 9.50 5.39 16.86
N ALA A 89 10.72 5.43 16.30
CA ALA A 89 11.33 4.30 15.61
C ALA A 89 11.47 3.08 16.51
N ILE A 90 11.92 3.27 17.76
CA ILE A 90 12.04 2.20 18.76
C ILE A 90 10.67 1.55 19.04
N TYR A 91 9.62 2.37 19.24
CA TYR A 91 8.28 1.84 19.54
C TYR A 91 7.68 1.05 18.38
N ILE A 92 7.82 1.51 17.14
CA ILE A 92 7.22 0.83 15.98
C ILE A 92 8.10 -0.27 15.39
N LYS A 93 9.36 -0.40 15.83
CA LYS A 93 10.34 -1.34 15.25
C LYS A 93 9.79 -2.76 15.15
N VAL A 94 9.09 -3.24 16.17
CA VAL A 94 8.51 -4.60 16.19
C VAL A 94 7.49 -4.77 15.06
N LEU A 95 6.62 -3.77 14.87
CA LEU A 95 5.64 -3.74 13.78
C LEU A 95 6.34 -3.69 12.42
N VAL A 96 7.32 -2.79 12.24
CA VAL A 96 8.09 -2.66 10.98
C VAL A 96 8.79 -3.97 10.64
N LYS A 97 9.41 -4.64 11.64
CA LYS A 97 10.07 -5.94 11.45
C LYS A 97 9.09 -7.04 11.04
N ALA A 98 7.90 -7.07 11.61
CA ALA A 98 6.87 -8.03 11.24
C ALA A 98 6.38 -7.81 9.80
N VAL A 99 6.07 -6.56 9.44
CA VAL A 99 5.65 -6.19 8.06
C VAL A 99 6.75 -6.50 7.05
N TRP A 100 8.00 -6.19 7.39
CA TRP A 100 9.17 -6.52 6.58
C TRP A 100 9.30 -8.02 6.35
N GLY A 101 9.16 -8.85 7.40
CA GLY A 101 9.20 -10.30 7.28
C GLY A 101 8.12 -10.86 6.34
N ILE A 102 6.89 -10.35 6.42
CA ILE A 102 5.79 -10.71 5.51
C ILE A 102 6.14 -10.32 4.08
N TYR A 103 6.65 -9.10 3.87
CA TYR A 103 7.07 -8.63 2.55
C TYR A 103 8.17 -9.49 1.94
N MET A 104 9.19 -9.85 2.73
CA MET A 104 10.30 -10.69 2.28
C MET A 104 9.82 -12.10 1.92
N LEU A 105 8.94 -12.68 2.73
CA LEU A 105 8.33 -13.97 2.44
C LEU A 105 7.53 -13.93 1.14
N MET A 106 6.70 -12.90 0.93
CA MET A 106 5.94 -12.73 -0.31
C MET A 106 6.87 -12.56 -1.52
N SER A 107 7.89 -11.72 -1.41
CA SER A 107 8.89 -11.47 -2.46
C SER A 107 9.68 -12.73 -2.83
N PHE A 108 10.00 -13.56 -1.83
CA PHE A 108 10.65 -14.87 -2.05
C PHE A 108 9.70 -15.86 -2.73
N LEU A 109 8.47 -16.00 -2.23
CA LEU A 109 7.46 -16.89 -2.79
C LEU A 109 7.07 -16.50 -4.24
N LEU A 110 7.30 -15.25 -4.63
CA LEU A 110 7.10 -14.76 -6.00
C LEU A 110 8.04 -15.43 -7.02
N ILE A 111 9.15 -16.06 -6.59
CA ILE A 111 10.09 -16.81 -7.43
C ILE A 111 9.48 -18.13 -7.92
N PHE A 112 8.58 -18.76 -7.16
CA PHE A 112 7.97 -20.06 -7.51
C PHE A 112 6.73 -19.96 -8.39
N PRO A 113 6.70 -20.62 -9.57
CA PRO A 113 5.65 -20.42 -10.56
C PRO A 113 4.28 -20.78 -10.00
N LYS A 114 3.28 -19.92 -10.24
CA LYS A 114 1.89 -20.20 -9.85
C LYS A 114 1.17 -20.97 -10.96
N LYS A 115 0.03 -21.60 -10.60
CA LYS A 115 -0.72 -22.52 -11.48
C LYS A 115 -1.06 -21.91 -12.85
N ASN A 116 -1.47 -20.64 -12.83
CA ASN A 116 -1.96 -19.86 -13.96
C ASN A 116 -1.67 -18.36 -13.77
N PHE A 117 -1.91 -17.58 -14.83
CA PHE A 117 -1.77 -16.13 -14.85
C PHE A 117 -2.60 -15.43 -13.77
N ALA A 118 -3.85 -15.84 -13.56
CA ALA A 118 -4.73 -15.21 -12.57
C ALA A 118 -4.18 -15.28 -11.13
N ARG A 119 -3.70 -16.46 -10.71
CA ARG A 119 -3.06 -16.62 -9.39
C ARG A 119 -1.71 -15.92 -9.31
N GLN A 120 -0.94 -15.88 -10.40
CA GLN A 120 0.30 -15.11 -10.45
C GLN A 120 0.02 -13.62 -10.27
N LEU A 121 -1.01 -13.10 -10.95
CA LEU A 121 -1.40 -11.70 -10.86
C LEU A 121 -1.86 -11.34 -9.46
N PHE A 122 -2.74 -12.14 -8.85
CA PHE A 122 -3.19 -11.93 -7.48
C PHE A 122 -2.04 -11.95 -6.48
N PHE A 123 -1.13 -12.93 -6.59
CA PHE A 123 0.04 -13.02 -5.72
C PHE A 123 1.00 -11.84 -5.91
N GLY A 124 1.20 -11.39 -7.15
CA GLY A 124 1.95 -10.18 -7.47
C GLY A 124 1.29 -8.93 -6.87
N THR A 125 -0.04 -8.81 -6.92
CA THR A 125 -0.77 -7.71 -6.25
C THR A 125 -0.50 -7.71 -4.76
N LEU A 126 -0.63 -8.86 -4.08
CA LEU A 126 -0.38 -8.97 -2.64
C LEU A 126 1.05 -8.57 -2.27
N THR A 127 2.03 -8.94 -3.10
CA THR A 127 3.42 -8.54 -2.91
C THR A 127 3.57 -7.01 -3.01
N MET A 128 2.96 -6.37 -4.01
CA MET A 128 2.96 -4.90 -4.14
C MET A 128 2.21 -4.20 -3.01
N VAL A 129 1.10 -4.77 -2.51
CA VAL A 129 0.37 -4.27 -1.33
C VAL A 129 1.30 -4.29 -0.12
N SER A 130 1.97 -5.42 0.13
CA SER A 130 2.91 -5.55 1.26
C SER A 130 4.08 -4.58 1.15
N CYS A 131 4.57 -4.31 -0.07
CA CYS A 131 5.57 -3.28 -0.33
C CYS A 131 5.07 -1.88 0.05
N GLY A 132 3.86 -1.52 -0.39
CA GLY A 132 3.24 -0.23 -0.05
C GLY A 132 3.05 -0.04 1.46
N ILE A 133 2.58 -1.08 2.16
CA ILE A 133 2.43 -1.06 3.63
C ILE A 133 3.79 -0.89 4.30
N LEU A 134 4.82 -1.60 3.83
CA LEU A 134 6.19 -1.48 4.35
C LEU A 134 6.74 -0.07 4.18
N LEU A 135 6.61 0.52 2.99
CA LEU A 135 7.06 1.89 2.71
C LEU A 135 6.32 2.92 3.57
N CYS A 136 5.00 2.79 3.74
CA CYS A 136 4.25 3.66 4.65
C CYS A 136 4.70 3.48 6.11
N SER A 137 5.06 2.26 6.52
CA SER A 137 5.48 1.96 7.90
C SER A 137 6.85 2.53 8.24
N ILE A 138 7.82 2.46 7.32
CA ILE A 138 9.17 3.03 7.55
C ILE A 138 9.18 4.55 7.58
N LEU A 139 8.18 5.22 6.99
CA LEU A 139 8.06 6.68 7.00
C LEU A 139 7.46 7.22 8.31
N ILE A 140 6.75 6.39 9.08
CA ILE A 140 6.09 6.80 10.33
C ILE A 140 7.04 7.53 11.27
N PRO A 141 8.22 6.99 11.65
CA PRO A 141 9.08 7.64 12.63
C PRO A 141 9.52 9.02 12.19
N MET A 142 9.86 9.16 10.90
CA MET A 142 10.32 10.43 10.34
C MET A 142 9.20 11.47 10.36
N CYS A 143 8.05 11.13 9.80
CA CYS A 143 6.92 12.06 9.72
C CYS A 143 6.38 12.43 11.11
N PHE A 144 6.33 11.48 12.04
CA PHE A 144 5.82 11.69 13.40
C PHE A 144 6.83 12.48 14.24
N GLY A 145 8.13 12.16 14.12
CA GLY A 145 9.20 12.91 14.77
C GLY A 145 9.27 14.36 14.32
N LEU A 146 9.15 14.61 13.01
CA LEU A 146 9.11 15.97 12.45
C LEU A 146 7.89 16.76 12.94
N THR A 147 6.69 16.17 12.95
CA THR A 147 5.50 16.85 13.46
C THR A 147 5.60 17.14 14.96
N TYR A 148 6.09 16.18 15.75
CA TYR A 148 6.25 16.36 17.19
C TYR A 148 7.30 17.43 17.52
N GLY A 149 8.47 17.42 16.86
CA GLY A 149 9.47 18.46 17.05
C GLY A 149 9.04 19.83 16.49
N GLY A 150 8.18 19.84 15.47
CA GLY A 150 7.77 21.06 14.79
C GLY A 150 6.67 21.83 15.52
N PHE A 151 5.63 21.11 15.96
CA PHE A 151 4.40 21.68 16.54
C PHE A 151 4.11 21.19 17.97
N GLY A 152 5.02 20.41 18.56
CA GLY A 152 4.85 19.82 19.87
C GLY A 152 3.73 18.76 19.92
N PRO A 153 3.37 18.33 21.15
CA PRO A 153 2.34 17.32 21.38
C PRO A 153 0.96 17.74 20.87
N VAL A 154 0.60 19.02 21.00
CA VAL A 154 -0.73 19.52 20.58
C VAL A 154 -0.91 19.39 19.08
N GLY A 155 0.04 19.89 18.28
CA GLY A 155 -0.04 19.77 16.83
C GLY A 155 0.06 18.32 16.37
N PHE A 156 0.87 17.50 17.05
CA PHE A 156 0.96 16.08 16.79
C PHE A 156 -0.38 15.35 17.00
N ILE A 157 -1.08 15.59 18.11
CA ILE A 157 -2.38 14.96 18.39
C ILE A 157 -3.42 15.39 17.37
N LEU A 158 -3.53 16.70 17.10
CA LEU A 158 -4.51 17.22 16.14
C LEU A 158 -4.30 16.67 14.73
N GLN A 159 -3.05 16.67 14.24
CA GLN A 159 -2.74 16.09 12.93
C GLN A 159 -2.97 14.58 12.89
N SER A 160 -2.69 13.86 13.97
CA SER A 160 -2.91 12.41 14.05
C SER A 160 -4.39 12.06 13.99
N LEU A 161 -5.26 12.82 14.67
CA LEU A 161 -6.72 12.65 14.59
C LEU A 161 -7.23 12.89 13.17
N LEU A 162 -6.73 13.94 12.50
CA LEU A 162 -7.10 14.23 11.12
C LEU A 162 -6.59 13.16 10.13
N ALA A 163 -5.36 12.66 10.34
CA ALA A 163 -4.79 11.56 9.56
C ALA A 163 -5.65 10.29 9.70
N CYS A 164 -6.05 9.92 10.91
CA CYS A 164 -6.96 8.80 11.16
C CYS A 164 -8.28 8.97 10.42
N TYR A 165 -8.87 10.16 10.47
CA TYR A 165 -10.09 10.47 9.73
C TYR A 165 -9.90 10.29 8.21
N PHE A 166 -8.83 10.84 7.63
CA PHE A 166 -8.56 10.72 6.18
C PHE A 166 -8.35 9.28 5.74
N ILE A 167 -7.58 8.50 6.49
CA ILE A 167 -7.32 7.09 6.21
C ILE A 167 -8.63 6.29 6.25
N PHE A 168 -9.43 6.46 7.30
CA PHE A 168 -10.71 5.77 7.44
C PHE A 168 -11.71 6.17 6.34
N SER A 169 -11.80 7.46 6.05
CA SER A 169 -12.64 8.01 4.99
C SER A 169 -12.24 7.47 3.60
N ALA A 170 -10.94 7.41 3.32
CA ALA A 170 -10.43 6.85 2.07
C ALA A 170 -10.74 5.34 1.92
N PHE A 171 -10.59 4.57 3.00
CA PHE A 171 -10.94 3.16 3.00
C PHE A 171 -12.44 2.95 2.79
N ARG A 172 -13.29 3.63 3.57
CA ARG A 172 -14.75 3.57 3.43
C ARG A 172 -15.20 3.99 2.04
N GLY A 173 -14.65 5.08 1.52
CA GLY A 173 -14.93 5.57 0.17
C GLY A 173 -14.56 4.55 -0.91
N SER A 174 -13.41 3.88 -0.77
CA SER A 174 -12.97 2.83 -1.70
C SER A 174 -13.90 1.61 -1.66
N VAL A 175 -14.36 1.20 -0.48
CA VAL A 175 -15.34 0.10 -0.31
C VAL A 175 -16.67 0.45 -0.98
N ILE A 176 -17.21 1.65 -0.70
CA ILE A 176 -18.51 2.10 -1.24
C ILE A 176 -18.43 2.26 -2.75
N SER A 177 -17.38 2.89 -3.27
CA SER A 177 -17.17 3.05 -4.71
C SER A 177 -17.15 1.70 -5.42
N LEU A 178 -16.47 0.70 -4.84
CA LEU A 178 -16.38 -0.62 -5.45
C LEU A 178 -17.71 -1.40 -5.36
N LYS A 179 -18.43 -1.29 -4.23
CA LYS A 179 -19.78 -1.86 -4.11
C LYS A 179 -20.75 -1.27 -5.12
N ARG A 180 -20.69 0.04 -5.35
CA ARG A 180 -21.50 0.74 -6.34
C ARG A 180 -21.22 0.22 -7.75
N ASP A 181 -19.94 0.10 -8.11
CA ASP A 181 -19.54 -0.44 -9.42
C ASP A 181 -19.97 -1.91 -9.59
N LEU A 182 -19.98 -2.72 -8.52
CA LEU A 182 -20.30 -4.16 -8.56
C LEU A 182 -21.80 -4.45 -8.63
N TYR A 183 -22.59 -3.78 -7.79
CA TYR A 183 -24.00 -4.11 -7.59
C TYR A 183 -24.95 -3.16 -8.30
N GLY A 184 -24.44 -2.05 -8.87
CA GLY A 184 -25.28 -0.98 -9.40
C GLY A 184 -26.19 -0.35 -8.34
N ALA A 185 -25.99 -0.68 -7.05
CA ALA A 185 -26.80 -0.20 -5.96
C ALA A 185 -26.58 1.32 -5.83
N SER A 186 -27.63 2.07 -6.17
CA SER A 186 -27.76 3.50 -5.96
C SER A 186 -28.07 3.83 -4.50
N ASP A 187 -27.73 2.95 -3.55
CA ASP A 187 -28.05 3.15 -2.14
C ASP A 187 -27.53 4.52 -1.73
N ALA A 188 -28.48 5.43 -1.48
CA ALA A 188 -28.31 6.86 -1.27
C ALA A 188 -27.46 7.22 -0.04
N SER A 189 -26.84 6.23 0.59
CA SER A 189 -25.61 6.35 1.37
C SER A 189 -24.41 6.53 0.41
N SER A 190 -24.48 7.52 -0.48
CA SER A 190 -23.25 8.16 -0.93
C SER A 190 -22.48 8.50 0.34
N ALA A 191 -21.25 8.03 0.50
CA ALA A 191 -20.38 8.59 1.53
C ALA A 191 -20.25 10.08 1.18
N LYS A 192 -21.17 10.90 1.69
CA LYS A 192 -21.06 12.35 1.70
C LYS A 192 -19.77 12.59 2.46
N GLY A 193 -18.69 12.75 1.72
CA GLY A 193 -17.44 13.25 2.27
C GLY A 193 -17.73 14.59 2.93
N ILE A 194 -16.85 14.98 3.86
CA ILE A 194 -16.90 16.34 4.40
C ILE A 194 -16.87 17.32 3.22
N SER A 195 -17.78 18.29 3.23
CA SER A 195 -17.81 19.31 2.19
C SER A 195 -16.48 20.06 2.20
N LEU A 196 -16.00 20.49 1.02
CA LEU A 196 -14.70 21.16 0.92
C LEU A 196 -14.62 22.39 1.83
N LYS A 197 -15.76 23.11 2.00
CA LYS A 197 -15.89 24.22 2.95
C LYS A 197 -15.62 23.79 4.39
N VAL A 198 -16.26 22.72 4.86
CA VAL A 198 -16.08 22.23 6.23
C VAL A 198 -14.65 21.70 6.42
N LEU A 199 -14.08 21.03 5.42
CA LEU A 199 -12.69 20.57 5.48
C LEU A 199 -11.71 21.74 5.60
N CYS A 200 -11.90 22.79 4.80
CA CYS A 200 -11.10 24.01 4.92
C CYS A 200 -11.26 24.66 6.30
N CYS A 201 -12.46 24.72 6.86
CA CYS A 201 -12.68 25.24 8.21
C CYS A 201 -11.95 24.40 9.28
N ILE A 202 -11.98 23.07 9.19
CA ILE A 202 -11.27 22.18 10.12
C ILE A 202 -9.76 22.38 10.01
N LEU A 203 -9.22 22.42 8.78
CA LEU A 203 -7.79 22.65 8.56
C LEU A 203 -7.36 24.03 9.08
N LEU A 204 -8.13 25.08 8.79
CA LEU A 204 -7.85 26.43 9.26
C LEU A 204 -7.91 26.53 10.79
N SER A 205 -8.93 25.93 11.41
CA SER A 205 -9.06 25.86 12.87
C SER A 205 -7.87 25.14 13.50
N MET A 206 -7.44 24.02 12.93
CA MET A 206 -6.27 23.29 13.39
C MET A 206 -4.98 24.12 13.28
N VAL A 207 -4.78 24.82 12.14
CA VAL A 207 -3.63 25.73 11.95
C VAL A 207 -3.64 26.81 13.02
N VAL A 208 -4.78 27.46 13.26
CA VAL A 208 -4.91 28.52 14.27
C VAL A 208 -4.58 27.98 15.67
N VAL A 209 -5.09 26.81 16.05
CA VAL A 209 -4.79 26.20 17.36
C VAL A 209 -3.30 25.86 17.49
N ILE A 210 -2.67 25.33 16.43
CA ILE A 210 -1.23 25.04 16.42
C ILE A 210 -0.42 26.33 16.62
N MET A 211 -0.77 27.40 15.89
CA MET A 211 -0.08 28.69 15.99
C MET A 211 -0.27 29.34 17.36
N LEU A 212 -1.51 29.33 17.90
CA LEU A 212 -1.77 29.83 19.26
C LEU A 212 -0.97 29.05 20.30
N ASN A 213 -0.88 27.72 20.17
CA ASN A 213 -0.07 26.92 21.08
C ASN A 213 1.42 27.21 20.94
N GLN A 214 1.92 27.43 19.73
CA GLN A 214 3.33 27.72 19.48
C GLN A 214 3.77 29.09 20.02
N TYR A 215 2.94 30.12 19.88
CA TYR A 215 3.30 31.49 20.27
C TYR A 215 2.82 31.92 21.65
N LEU A 216 1.65 31.43 22.12
CA LEU A 216 1.03 31.89 23.38
C LEU A 216 1.11 30.85 24.50
N PHE A 217 0.52 29.67 24.29
CA PHE A 217 0.30 28.71 25.39
C PHE A 217 1.54 27.85 25.69
N LYS A 218 2.37 27.58 24.69
CA LYS A 218 3.62 26.79 24.76
C LYS A 218 3.45 25.43 25.46
N ILE A 219 2.27 24.80 25.36
CA ILE A 219 2.00 23.52 26.03
C ILE A 219 2.86 22.43 25.38
N GLY A 220 3.84 21.93 26.14
CA GLY A 220 4.77 20.89 25.70
C GLY A 220 5.65 21.29 24.51
N HIS A 221 5.81 22.59 24.24
CA HIS A 221 6.59 23.07 23.11
C HIS A 221 8.09 23.11 23.48
N PRO A 222 8.99 22.59 22.63
CA PRO A 222 10.42 22.81 22.83
C PRO A 222 10.74 24.31 22.75
N LEU A 223 11.63 24.77 23.63
CA LEU A 223 11.90 26.18 23.93
C LEU A 223 12.41 26.99 22.73
N ASP A 224 13.05 26.33 21.75
CA ASP A 224 13.63 26.94 20.56
C ASP A 224 12.84 26.61 19.29
N SER A 225 11.64 27.19 19.16
CA SER A 225 10.84 27.05 17.96
C SER A 225 11.35 27.99 16.86
N SER A 226 12.10 27.45 15.90
CA SER A 226 12.52 28.19 14.71
C SER A 226 11.39 28.26 13.67
N VAL A 227 11.42 29.26 12.78
CA VAL A 227 10.45 29.39 11.67
C VAL A 227 10.44 28.14 10.77
N TYR A 228 11.57 27.42 10.69
CA TYR A 228 11.67 26.16 9.96
C TYR A 228 10.77 25.05 10.54
N SER A 229 10.40 25.13 11.81
CA SER A 229 9.47 24.19 12.47
C SER A 229 8.10 24.18 11.81
N LEU A 230 7.69 25.33 11.23
CA LEU A 230 6.45 25.46 10.47
C LEU A 230 6.46 24.68 9.16
N ILE A 231 7.63 24.40 8.59
CA ILE A 231 7.77 23.70 7.31
C ILE A 231 7.71 22.20 7.52
N TYR A 232 8.55 21.67 8.42
CA TYR A 232 8.63 20.22 8.63
C TYR A 232 7.54 19.68 9.59
N GLY A 233 6.87 20.54 10.36
CA GLY A 233 5.81 20.16 11.30
C GLY A 233 4.60 19.45 10.66
N TRP A 234 4.44 19.50 9.34
CA TRP A 234 3.33 18.88 8.60
C TRP A 234 3.54 17.39 8.26
N GLY A 235 4.60 16.77 8.78
CA GLY A 235 4.99 15.39 8.48
C GLY A 235 3.84 14.37 8.56
N VAL A 236 3.04 14.37 9.62
CA VAL A 236 1.90 13.44 9.80
C VAL A 236 0.83 13.60 8.72
N LEU A 237 0.53 14.83 8.31
CA LEU A 237 -0.42 15.06 7.21
C LEU A 237 0.12 14.58 5.87
N VAL A 238 1.38 14.90 5.54
CA VAL A 238 2.04 14.42 4.32
C VAL A 238 2.04 12.90 4.27
N TRP A 239 2.36 12.25 5.39
CA TRP A 239 2.28 10.80 5.54
C TRP A 239 0.86 10.28 5.31
N SER A 240 -0.16 10.91 5.90
CA SER A 240 -1.55 10.49 5.74
C SER A 240 -2.03 10.56 4.29
N ILE A 241 -1.59 11.57 3.54
CA ILE A 241 -1.88 11.72 2.10
C ILE A 241 -1.26 10.55 1.32
N ALA A 242 0.01 10.22 1.61
CA ALA A 242 0.68 9.08 0.99
C ALA A 242 -0.08 7.76 1.26
N VAL A 243 -0.51 7.52 2.50
CA VAL A 243 -1.32 6.34 2.87
C VAL A 243 -2.65 6.32 2.12
N VAL A 244 -3.35 7.45 2.03
CA VAL A 244 -4.62 7.56 1.30
C VAL A 244 -4.44 7.23 -0.19
N ILE A 245 -3.37 7.72 -0.81
CA ILE A 245 -3.03 7.40 -2.21
C ILE A 245 -2.81 5.89 -2.37
N VAL A 246 -2.01 5.27 -1.49
CA VAL A 246 -1.75 3.83 -1.51
C VAL A 246 -3.05 3.04 -1.36
N ILE A 247 -3.92 3.40 -0.41
CA ILE A 247 -5.23 2.76 -0.22
C ILE A 247 -6.06 2.82 -1.51
N LYS A 248 -6.21 4.01 -2.10
CA LYS A 248 -7.04 4.19 -3.31
C LYS A 248 -6.50 3.44 -4.52
N MET A 249 -5.18 3.42 -4.69
CA MET A 249 -4.53 2.71 -5.80
C MET A 249 -4.66 1.20 -5.65
N VAL A 250 -4.40 0.68 -4.45
CA VAL A 250 -4.21 -0.75 -4.22
C VAL A 250 -5.52 -1.48 -3.94
N PHE A 251 -6.50 -0.84 -3.29
CA PHE A 251 -7.71 -1.50 -2.82
C PHE A 251 -8.52 -2.13 -3.97
N ARG A 252 -8.87 -1.34 -4.99
CA ARG A 252 -9.63 -1.83 -6.15
C ARG A 252 -8.89 -2.94 -6.87
N GLN A 253 -7.58 -2.77 -7.08
CA GLN A 253 -6.75 -3.75 -7.76
C GLN A 253 -6.67 -5.07 -6.99
N THR A 254 -6.58 -5.02 -5.66
CA THR A 254 -6.54 -6.22 -4.80
C THR A 254 -7.83 -7.01 -4.88
N VAL A 255 -8.99 -6.35 -4.78
CA VAL A 255 -10.28 -7.02 -4.85
C VAL A 255 -10.54 -7.58 -6.26
N SER A 256 -10.24 -6.80 -7.31
CA SER A 256 -10.37 -7.26 -8.70
C SER A 256 -9.50 -8.49 -9.00
N THR A 257 -8.24 -8.50 -8.54
CA THR A 257 -7.33 -9.62 -8.78
C THR A 257 -7.66 -10.84 -7.90
N TYR A 258 -8.22 -10.64 -6.71
CA TYR A 258 -8.80 -11.72 -5.91
C TYR A 258 -9.93 -12.42 -6.68
N TYR A 259 -10.89 -11.67 -7.22
CA TYR A 259 -11.98 -12.26 -7.99
C TYR A 259 -11.53 -12.90 -9.29
N PHE A 260 -10.53 -12.32 -9.95
CA PHE A 260 -9.92 -12.93 -11.13
C PHE A 260 -9.31 -14.29 -10.82
N ALA A 261 -8.64 -14.43 -9.67
CA ALA A 261 -8.08 -15.71 -9.21
C ALA A 261 -9.17 -16.68 -8.71
N LYS A 262 -10.28 -16.18 -8.18
CA LYS A 262 -11.43 -16.99 -7.69
C LYS A 262 -12.21 -17.62 -8.85
N TYR A 263 -12.49 -16.86 -9.90
CA TYR A 263 -13.26 -17.30 -11.08
C TYR A 263 -12.35 -17.53 -12.30
N ASP A 264 -11.15 -18.06 -12.05
CA ASP A 264 -10.07 -18.11 -13.04
C ASP A 264 -10.45 -18.89 -14.31
N GLU A 265 -11.13 -20.02 -14.20
CA GLU A 265 -11.58 -20.81 -15.35
C GLU A 265 -12.67 -20.09 -16.18
N GLN A 266 -13.68 -19.51 -15.51
CA GLN A 266 -14.76 -18.78 -16.18
C GLN A 266 -14.24 -17.55 -16.94
N PHE A 267 -13.28 -16.83 -16.36
CA PHE A 267 -12.61 -15.71 -17.04
C PHE A 267 -11.69 -16.14 -18.17
N ARG A 268 -11.07 -17.33 -18.07
CA ARG A 268 -10.26 -17.87 -19.16
C ARG A 268 -11.10 -18.10 -20.40
N GLU A 269 -12.26 -18.73 -20.22
CA GLU A 269 -13.20 -19.07 -21.29
C GLU A 269 -13.84 -17.82 -21.89
N SER A 270 -14.39 -16.94 -21.06
CA SER A 270 -15.12 -15.75 -21.54
C SER A 270 -14.24 -14.68 -22.20
N LEU A 271 -13.00 -14.51 -21.73
CA LEU A 271 -12.07 -13.52 -22.27
C LEU A 271 -11.09 -14.13 -23.29
N HIS A 272 -11.31 -15.40 -23.67
CA HIS A 272 -10.53 -16.16 -24.65
C HIS A 272 -9.02 -15.97 -24.46
N PHE A 273 -8.50 -16.34 -23.28
CA PHE A 273 -7.06 -16.33 -23.02
C PHE A 273 -6.37 -17.51 -23.71
N SER A 274 -5.29 -17.24 -24.44
CA SER A 274 -4.48 -18.30 -25.05
C SER A 274 -3.78 -19.15 -24.00
N ASP A 275 -3.55 -20.44 -24.29
CA ASP A 275 -2.79 -21.34 -23.42
C ASP A 275 -1.39 -20.80 -23.08
N GLU A 276 -0.76 -20.09 -24.02
CA GLU A 276 0.53 -19.44 -23.78
C GLU A 276 0.42 -18.27 -22.80
N GLU A 277 -0.63 -17.45 -22.90
CA GLU A 277 -0.88 -16.33 -21.99
C GLU A 277 -1.22 -16.84 -20.59
N TRP A 278 -2.02 -17.91 -20.52
CA TRP A 278 -2.58 -18.41 -19.27
C TRP A 278 -1.62 -19.25 -18.44
N TYR A 279 -0.85 -20.13 -19.10
CA TYR A 279 0.07 -21.07 -18.45
C TYR A 279 1.55 -20.74 -18.65
N GLY A 280 1.86 -19.84 -19.58
CA GLY A 280 3.22 -19.55 -20.01
C GLY A 280 3.73 -20.53 -21.07
N ARG A 281 4.63 -20.02 -21.93
CA ARG A 281 5.19 -20.73 -23.10
C ARG A 281 5.66 -22.17 -22.82
N ARG A 282 6.32 -22.43 -21.68
CA ARG A 282 6.84 -23.77 -21.35
C ARG A 282 5.72 -24.78 -21.10
N LYS A 283 4.71 -24.41 -20.32
CA LYS A 283 3.59 -25.30 -19.94
C LYS A 283 2.62 -25.46 -21.11
N ALA A 284 2.36 -24.40 -21.87
CA ALA A 284 1.57 -24.45 -23.10
C ALA A 284 2.15 -25.44 -24.13
N ARG A 285 3.48 -25.40 -24.37
CA ARG A 285 4.15 -26.38 -25.25
C ARG A 285 3.97 -27.82 -24.78
N ARG A 286 4.04 -28.08 -23.47
CA ARG A 286 3.82 -29.42 -22.90
C ARG A 286 2.37 -29.88 -23.10
N LEU A 287 1.39 -28.99 -22.92
CA LEU A 287 -0.02 -29.29 -23.16
C LEU A 287 -0.29 -29.60 -24.63
N LYS A 288 0.23 -28.78 -25.56
CA LYS A 288 0.12 -29.01 -27.00
C LYS A 288 0.73 -30.36 -27.42
N LYS A 289 1.91 -30.72 -26.89
CA LYS A 289 2.53 -32.03 -27.14
C LYS A 289 1.66 -33.19 -26.64
N LYS A 290 1.09 -33.08 -25.43
CA LYS A 290 0.18 -34.10 -24.87
C LYS A 290 -1.11 -34.23 -25.69
N ALA A 291 -1.69 -33.12 -26.13
CA ALA A 291 -2.89 -33.11 -26.97
C ALA A 291 -2.62 -33.76 -28.33
N ASN A 292 -1.48 -33.44 -28.97
CA ASN A 292 -1.09 -34.07 -30.22
C ASN A 292 -0.82 -35.57 -30.08
N LYS A 293 -0.21 -36.00 -28.97
CA LYS A 293 -0.01 -37.43 -28.68
C LYS A 293 -1.36 -38.15 -28.55
N ARG A 294 -2.28 -37.62 -27.75
CA ARG A 294 -3.64 -38.20 -27.60
C ARG A 294 -4.41 -38.30 -28.91
N LYS A 295 -4.26 -37.31 -29.80
CA LYS A 295 -4.88 -37.36 -31.14
C LYS A 295 -4.27 -38.47 -32.02
N ARG A 296 -2.97 -38.71 -31.90
CA ARG A 296 -2.30 -39.80 -32.62
C ARG A 296 -2.79 -41.16 -32.09
N ASP A 297 -2.81 -41.31 -30.77
CA ASP A 297 -3.27 -42.54 -30.09
C ASP A 297 -4.78 -42.82 -30.27
N SER A 298 -5.58 -41.88 -30.77
CA SER A 298 -7.02 -42.08 -31.07
C SER A 298 -7.32 -42.34 -32.56
N HIS A 299 -6.30 -42.26 -33.41
CA HIS A 299 -6.38 -42.53 -34.86
C HIS A 299 -5.63 -43.82 -35.26
N GLU A 300 -4.97 -44.48 -34.30
CA GLU A 300 -4.48 -45.86 -34.36
C GLU A 300 -5.48 -46.78 -33.65
#